data_AF-A0A4S4KRX6-F1
#
_entry.id   AF-A0A4S4KRX6-F1
#
_cell.length_a   1.000
_cell.length_b   1.000
_cell.length_c   1.000
_cell.angle_alpha   90.00
_cell.angle_beta   90.00
_cell.angle_gamma   90.00
#
_symmetry.space_group_name_H-M   'P 1'
#
loop_
_entity.id
_entity.type
_entity.pdbx_description
1 polymer ?
#
loop_
_entity_poly.entity_id
_entity_poly.type
_entity_poly.pdbx_seq_one_letter_code
_entity_poly.pdbx_strand_id
1 'polypeptide(L)' 'MNIADAALMMQLGCDGVFVGSGIFHSGDPAKRARAIVQAVTHYNNAKILAEVSENLGEAMVGLTIDKDLKGGRLASRGN' A
#
# COMPACT_ATOMS: atom_id res chain seq x y z
N MET A 1 -0.02 3.70 1.82
CA MET A 1 -0.47 2.35 1.44
C MET A 1 0.04 1.39 2.49
N ASN A 2 -0.89 0.78 3.22
CA ASN A 2 -0.59 -0.31 4.15
C ASN A 2 -0.61 -1.65 3.37
N ILE A 3 -0.29 -2.73 4.06
CA ILE A 3 -0.20 -4.06 3.45
C ILE A 3 -1.56 -4.68 3.15
N ALA A 4 -2.55 -4.39 4.00
CA ALA A 4 -3.93 -4.81 3.77
C ALA A 4 -4.49 -4.17 2.49
N ASP A 5 -4.12 -2.92 2.17
CA ASP A 5 -4.50 -2.25 0.93
C ASP A 5 -3.93 -3.00 -0.28
N ALA A 6 -2.66 -3.44 -0.20
CA ALA A 6 -2.04 -4.21 -1.28
C ALA A 6 -2.73 -5.56 -1.49
N ALA A 7 -3.02 -6.29 -0.40
CA ALA A 7 -3.75 -7.56 -0.47
C ALA A 7 -5.19 -7.37 -0.98
N LEU A 8 -5.88 -6.32 -0.56
CA LEU A 8 -7.22 -5.98 -1.01
C LEU A 8 -7.24 -5.70 -2.52
N MET A 9 -6.26 -4.94 -3.04
CA MET A 9 -6.17 -4.67 -4.48
C MET A 9 -6.00 -5.95 -5.30
N MET A 10 -5.21 -6.91 -4.80
CA MET A 10 -5.08 -8.23 -5.44
C MET A 10 -6.39 -9.03 -5.37
N GLN A 11 -7.12 -8.98 -4.25
CA GLN A 11 -8.43 -9.64 -4.11
C GLN A 11 -9.50 -9.03 -5.04
N LEU A 12 -9.39 -7.74 -5.35
CA LEU A 12 -10.26 -7.04 -6.30
C LEU A 12 -9.95 -7.39 -7.77
N GLY A 13 -8.98 -8.27 -8.03
CA GLY A 13 -8.63 -8.75 -9.37
C GLY A 13 -7.56 -7.92 -10.07
N CYS A 14 -6.76 -7.13 -9.35
CA CYS A 14 -5.61 -6.46 -9.95
C CYS A 14 -4.48 -7.46 -10.24
N ASP A 15 -3.83 -7.33 -11.40
CA ASP A 15 -2.66 -8.14 -11.78
C ASP A 15 -1.39 -7.80 -10.97
N GLY A 16 -1.40 -6.67 -10.27
CA GLY A 16 -0.30 -6.22 -9.44
C GLY A 16 -0.57 -4.87 -8.78
N VAL A 17 0.29 -4.49 -7.83
CA VAL A 17 0.22 -3.22 -7.10
C VAL A 17 1.50 -2.42 -7.29
N PHE A 18 1.36 -1.13 -7.60
CA PHE A 18 2.48 -0.20 -7.66
C PHE A 18 2.63 0.52 -6.32
N VAL A 19 3.84 0.42 -5.75
CA VAL A 19 4.19 1.08 -4.48
C VAL A 19 5.36 2.03 -4.71
N GLY A 20 5.11 3.32 -4.51
CA GLY A 20 6.11 4.38 -4.63
C GLY A 20 6.61 4.86 -3.27
N SER A 21 6.37 6.13 -2.95
CA SER A 21 6.80 6.79 -1.72
C SER A 21 6.43 6.06 -0.42
N GLY A 22 5.38 5.21 -0.46
CA GLY A 22 4.92 4.30 0.61
C GLY A 22 6.00 3.47 1.29
N ILE A 23 7.00 3.04 0.51
CA ILE A 23 8.14 2.22 0.97
C ILE A 23 9.28 3.12 1.46
N PHE A 24 9.65 4.14 0.68
CA PHE A 24 10.84 4.96 0.94
C PHE A 24 10.68 5.98 2.08
N HIS A 25 9.46 6.41 2.39
CA HIS A 25 9.19 7.32 3.52
C HIS A 25 8.76 6.57 4.80
N SER A 26 9.08 5.27 4.89
CA SER A 26 8.83 4.46 6.08
C SER A 26 10.09 4.31 6.92
N GLY A 27 9.92 4.03 8.22
CA GLY A 27 11.06 3.85 9.13
C GLY A 27 12.01 2.71 8.73
N ASP A 28 11.51 1.68 8.02
CA ASP A 28 12.31 0.58 7.46
C ASP A 28 11.81 0.19 6.05
N PRO A 29 12.37 0.81 5.00
CA PRO A 29 11.97 0.55 3.60
C PRO A 29 12.20 -0.90 3.17
N ALA A 30 13.27 -1.55 3.63
CA ALA A 30 13.62 -2.90 3.19
C ALA A 30 12.65 -3.93 3.78
N LYS A 31 12.33 -3.81 5.08
CA LYS A 31 11.33 -4.65 5.74
C LYS A 31 9.95 -4.46 5.14
N ARG A 32 9.57 -3.21 4.87
CA ARG A 32 8.28 -2.89 4.24
C ARG A 32 8.15 -3.42 2.82
N ALA A 33 9.18 -3.29 2.00
CA ALA A 33 9.18 -3.85 0.64
C ALA A 33 8.97 -5.36 0.67
N ARG A 34 9.69 -6.09 1.54
CA ARG A 34 9.54 -7.54 1.69
C ARG A 34 8.12 -7.93 2.11
N ALA A 35 7.56 -7.21 3.08
CA ALA A 35 6.22 -7.49 3.58
C ALA A 35 5.14 -7.23 2.52
N ILE A 36 5.28 -6.19 1.68
CA ILE A 36 4.37 -5.95 0.55
C ILE A 36 4.45 -7.08 -0.48
N VAL A 37 5.67 -7.54 -0.83
CA VAL A 37 5.85 -8.67 -1.75
C VAL A 37 5.19 -9.93 -1.20
N GLN A 38 5.37 -10.23 0.09
CA GLN A 38 4.74 -11.38 0.73
C GLN A 38 3.21 -11.27 0.75
N ALA A 39 2.66 -10.08 0.99
CA ALA A 39 1.22 -9.87 0.99
C ALA A 39 0.59 -9.97 -0.40
N VAL A 40 1.27 -9.50 -1.44
CA VAL A 40 0.83 -9.68 -2.83
C VAL A 40 0.91 -11.14 -3.25
N THR A 41 1.91 -11.87 -2.78
CA THR A 41 2.07 -13.31 -3.09
C THR A 41 1.03 -14.17 -2.35
N HIS A 42 0.68 -13.79 -1.12
CA HIS A 42 -0.20 -14.54 -0.24
C HIS A 42 -1.50 -13.79 0.09
N TYR A 43 -2.02 -13.02 -0.86
CA TYR A 43 -3.19 -12.13 -0.65
C TYR A 43 -4.46 -12.86 -0.20
N ASN A 44 -4.53 -14.17 -0.39
CA ASN A 44 -5.66 -15.02 0.03
C ASN A 44 -5.45 -15.72 1.38
N ASN A 45 -4.30 -15.54 2.05
CA ASN A 45 -3.97 -16.18 3.32
C ASN A 45 -3.98 -15.16 4.47
N ALA A 46 -5.10 -15.10 5.18
CA ALA A 46 -5.30 -14.18 6.31
C ALA A 46 -4.24 -14.32 7.42
N LYS A 47 -3.72 -15.53 7.64
CA LYS A 47 -2.68 -15.78 8.66
C LYS A 47 -1.36 -15.12 8.28
N ILE A 48 -0.91 -15.32 7.04
CA ILE A 48 0.32 -14.69 6.54
C ILE A 48 0.14 -13.17 6.51
N LEU A 49 -1.02 -12.67 6.08
CA LEU A 49 -1.30 -11.24 6.05
C LEU A 49 -1.21 -10.59 7.43
N ALA A 50 -1.69 -11.27 8.48
CA ALA A 50 -1.55 -10.80 9.86
C ALA A 50 -0.07 -10.77 10.29
N GLU A 51 0.66 -11.88 10.11
CA GLU A 51 2.07 -12.00 10.48
C GLU A 51 2.94 -10.96 9.77
N VAL A 52 2.74 -10.76 8.46
CA VAL A 52 3.52 -9.79 7.69
C VAL A 52 3.08 -8.35 7.93
N SER A 53 1.91 -8.10 8.55
CA SER A 53 1.47 -6.75 8.94
C SER A 53 2.04 -6.32 10.30
N GLU A 54 2.57 -7.25 11.08
CA GLU A 54 3.17 -6.96 12.38
C GLU A 54 4.58 -6.36 12.26
N ASN A 55 4.97 -5.55 13.24
CA ASN A 55 6.33 -5.02 13.41
C ASN A 55 6.90 -4.21 12.23
N LEU A 56 6.05 -3.59 11.39
CA LEU A 56 6.47 -2.79 10.23
C LEU A 56 6.78 -1.31 10.52
N GLY A 57 6.68 -0.92 11.78
CA GLY A 57 6.77 0.48 12.19
C GLY A 57 5.59 1.33 11.69
N GLU A 58 5.64 2.62 11.98
CA GLU A 58 4.61 3.58 11.55
C GLU A 58 4.44 3.57 10.03
N ALA A 59 3.20 3.35 9.56
CA ALA A 59 2.85 3.58 8.17
C ALA A 59 3.09 5.06 7.82
N MET A 60 3.44 5.36 6.57
CA MET A 60 3.50 6.78 6.18
C MET A 60 2.10 7.36 6.36
N VAL A 61 2.00 8.49 7.08
CA VAL A 61 0.75 9.23 7.24
C VAL A 61 0.31 9.67 5.86
N GLY A 62 -0.76 9.06 5.34
CA GLY A 62 -1.35 9.47 4.07
C GLY A 62 -1.93 10.87 4.23
N LEU A 63 -1.68 11.76 3.25
CA LEU A 63 -2.48 12.97 3.13
C LEU A 63 -3.90 12.54 2.75
N THR A 64 -4.86 12.74 3.64
CA THR A 64 -6.28 12.54 3.31
C THR A 64 -6.63 13.47 2.15
N ILE A 65 -7.21 12.92 1.09
CA ILE A 65 -7.67 13.71 -0.06
C ILE A 65 -8.84 14.57 0.42
N ASP A 66 -8.54 15.81 0.76
CA ASP A 66 -9.51 16.86 1.01
C ASP A 66 -9.73 17.67 -0.28
N LYS A 67 -10.89 18.32 -0.41
CA LYS A 67 -11.22 19.21 -1.53
C LYS A 67 -10.18 20.33 -1.70
N ASP A 68 -9.49 20.69 -0.61
CA ASP A 68 -8.46 21.74 -0.58
C ASP A 68 -7.02 21.21 -0.79
N LEU A 69 -6.84 19.91 -1.03
CA LEU A 69 -5.52 19.31 -1.22
C LEU A 69 -4.92 19.65 -2.60
N LYS A 70 -3.97 20.59 -2.63
CA LYS A 70 -3.23 20.94 -3.85
C LYS A 70 -2.42 19.75 -4.38
N GLY A 71 -2.87 19.18 -5.51
CA GLY A 71 -2.25 18.03 -6.17
C GLY A 71 -3.01 16.71 -6.05
N GLY A 72 -4.13 16.67 -5.30
CA GLY A 72 -4.99 15.48 -5.13
C GLY A 72 -5.92 15.18 -6.31
N ARG A 73 -5.46 15.36 -7.56
CA ARG A 73 -6.30 15.14 -8.75
C ARG A 73 -6.00 13.78 -9.35
N LEU A 74 -6.97 12.87 -9.27
CA LEU A 74 -7.20 11.88 -10.34
C LEU A 74 -7.18 12.66 -11.65
N ALA A 75 -6.31 12.26 -12.58
CA ALA A 75 -6.18 12.95 -13.86
C ALA A 75 -7.56 13.06 -14.52
N SER A 76 -8.07 14.28 -14.68
CA SER A 76 -9.22 14.52 -15.54
C SER A 76 -8.77 14.20 -16.95
N ARG A 77 -9.36 13.17 -17.58
CA ARG A 77 -9.26 13.00 -19.03
C ARG A 77 -9.77 14.28 -19.68
N GLY A 78 -8.92 14.89 -20.50
CA GLY A 78 -9.23 16.14 -21.19
C GLY A 78 -10.44 15.98 -22.09
N ASN A 79 -11.30 17.00 -22.05
CA ASN A 79 -12.14 17.42 -23.17
C ASN A 79 -11.67 18.82 -23.56
#